data_AF-A0AA88IHN1-F1
#
_entry.id   AF-A0AA88IHN1-F1
#
_cell.length_a   1.000
_cell.length_b   1.000
_cell.length_c   1.000
_cell.angle_alpha   90.00
_cell.angle_beta   90.00
_cell.angle_gamma   90.00
#
_symmetry.space_group_name_H-M   'P 1'
#
loop_
_entity.id
_entity.type
_entity.pdbx_description
1 polymer ?
#
loop_
_entity_poly.entity_id
_entity_poly.type
_entity_poly.pdbx_seq_one_letter_code
_entity_poly.pdbx_strand_id
1 'polypeptide(L)'
;VKLQSSVTVTVKKSELKAARTLGVVVAVFIMCYCPFYCVSLSRSDITMASSTNTFINFLVLLNSCLNPVIYAFFYPWFRKSVKLIVTLEMLRPHSCEACVL
;
A
#
# COMPACT_ATOMS: atom_id res chain seq x y z
N VAL A 1 -31.72 23.53 3.43
CA VAL A 1 -31.07 23.08 2.16
C VAL A 1 -29.56 23.31 2.12
N LYS A 2 -29.00 24.45 2.57
CA LYS A 2 -27.54 24.72 2.56
C LYS A 2 -26.68 23.69 3.34
N LEU A 3 -27.20 23.13 4.43
CA LEU A 3 -26.44 22.18 5.28
C LEU A 3 -26.20 20.83 4.58
N GLN A 4 -27.22 20.27 3.94
CA GLN A 4 -27.12 19.02 3.16
C GLN A 4 -26.21 19.17 1.93
N SER A 5 -26.26 20.33 1.26
CA SER A 5 -25.35 20.67 0.16
C SER A 5 -23.90 20.83 0.63
N SER A 6 -23.68 21.49 1.77
CA SER A 6 -22.34 21.64 2.35
C SER A 6 -21.74 20.29 2.73
N VAL A 7 -22.48 19.43 3.44
CA VAL A 7 -22.05 18.09 3.85
C VAL A 7 -21.74 17.20 2.63
N THR A 8 -22.60 17.20 1.62
CA THR A 8 -22.35 16.41 0.39
C THR A 8 -21.12 16.91 -0.39
N VAL A 9 -20.82 18.21 -0.35
CA VAL A 9 -19.58 18.77 -0.95
C VAL A 9 -18.34 18.36 -0.15
N THR A 10 -18.38 18.35 1.18
CA THR A 10 -17.25 17.88 2.02
C THR A 10 -16.99 16.38 1.85
N VAL A 11 -18.04 15.57 1.74
CA VAL A 11 -17.93 14.12 1.51
C VAL A 11 -17.26 13.85 0.15
N LYS A 12 -17.72 14.48 -0.94
CA LYS A 12 -17.13 14.32 -2.27
C LYS A 12 -15.64 14.72 -2.33
N LYS A 13 -15.23 15.75 -1.60
CA LYS A 13 -13.82 16.15 -1.48
C LYS A 13 -12.97 15.11 -0.74
N SER A 14 -13.54 14.47 0.29
CA SER A 14 -12.87 13.40 1.05
C SER A 14 -12.70 12.14 0.19
N GLU A 15 -13.74 11.74 -0.55
CA GLU A 15 -13.70 10.60 -1.47
C GLU A 15 -12.68 10.80 -2.59
N LEU A 16 -12.61 12.01 -3.18
CA LEU A 16 -11.62 12.33 -4.20
C LEU A 16 -10.18 12.22 -3.65
N LYS A 17 -9.95 12.62 -2.39
CA LYS A 17 -8.64 12.50 -1.75
C LYS A 17 -8.26 11.03 -1.54
N ALA A 18 -9.21 10.20 -1.11
CA ALA A 18 -9.00 8.76 -0.98
C ALA A 18 -8.72 8.12 -2.35
N ALA A 19 -9.55 8.40 -3.36
CA ALA A 19 -9.39 7.90 -4.72
C ALA A 19 -8.03 8.28 -5.32
N ARG A 20 -7.51 9.48 -5.05
CA ARG A 20 -6.16 9.89 -5.47
C ARG A 20 -5.08 9.01 -4.86
N THR A 21 -5.15 8.71 -3.56
CA THR A 21 -4.22 7.81 -2.89
C THR A 21 -4.31 6.39 -3.46
N LEU A 22 -5.52 5.89 -3.67
CA LEU A 22 -5.77 4.59 -4.32
C LEU A 22 -5.15 4.52 -5.72
N GLY A 23 -5.36 5.57 -6.52
CA GLY A 23 -4.82 5.67 -7.87
C GLY A 23 -3.28 5.63 -7.90
N VAL A 24 -2.61 6.31 -6.97
CA VAL A 24 -1.14 6.25 -6.86
C VAL A 24 -0.68 4.83 -6.54
N VAL A 25 -1.35 4.15 -5.61
CA VAL A 25 -0.99 2.79 -5.22
C VAL A 25 -1.15 1.80 -6.38
N VAL A 26 -2.28 1.88 -7.11
CA VAL A 26 -2.53 1.05 -8.29
C VAL A 26 -1.50 1.34 -9.38
N ALA A 27 -1.15 2.61 -9.62
CA ALA A 27 -0.13 2.97 -10.60
C ALA A 27 1.24 2.37 -10.23
N VAL A 28 1.66 2.45 -8.97
CA VAL A 28 2.92 1.85 -8.50
C VAL A 28 2.90 0.32 -8.64
N PHE A 29 1.79 -0.32 -8.29
CA PHE A 29 1.62 -1.77 -8.46
C PHE A 29 1.80 -2.20 -9.92
N ILE A 30 1.14 -1.49 -10.85
CA ILE A 30 1.25 -1.74 -12.29
C ILE A 30 2.69 -1.49 -12.76
N MET A 31 3.33 -0.40 -12.34
CA MET A 31 4.73 -0.10 -12.71
C MET A 31 5.72 -1.19 -12.26
N CYS A 32 5.52 -1.78 -11.08
CA CYS A 32 6.37 -2.88 -10.60
C CYS A 32 6.18 -4.18 -11.41
N TYR A 33 4.94 -4.50 -11.81
CA TYR A 33 4.64 -5.74 -12.53
C TYR A 33 4.80 -5.64 -14.05
N CYS A 34 4.61 -4.47 -14.63
CA CYS A 34 4.71 -4.23 -16.07
C CYS A 34 5.99 -4.83 -16.70
N PRO A 35 7.21 -4.54 -16.20
CA PRO A 35 8.43 -5.09 -16.80
C PRO A 35 8.51 -6.61 -16.69
N PHE A 36 8.03 -7.21 -15.60
CA PHE A 36 7.98 -8.67 -15.44
C PHE A 36 7.07 -9.32 -16.49
N TYR A 37 5.86 -8.78 -16.68
CA TYR A 37 4.93 -9.28 -17.69
C TYR A 37 5.45 -9.09 -19.13
N CYS A 38 6.08 -7.95 -19.43
CA CYS A 38 6.68 -7.71 -20.75
C CYS A 38 7.76 -8.74 -21.11
N VAL A 39 8.63 -9.09 -20.16
CA VAL A 39 9.67 -10.11 -20.38
C VAL A 39 9.06 -11.51 -20.49
N SER A 40 8.14 -11.86 -19.59
CA SER A 40 7.47 -13.17 -19.60
C SER A 40 6.69 -13.42 -20.90
N LEU A 41 5.99 -12.40 -21.42
CA LEU A 41 5.21 -12.52 -22.65
C LEU A 41 6.09 -12.55 -23.91
N SER A 42 7.27 -11.92 -23.88
CA SER A 42 8.18 -11.88 -25.02
C SER A 42 9.03 -13.15 -25.18
N ARG A 43 8.95 -14.11 -24.24
CA ARG A 43 9.80 -15.34 -24.20
C ARG A 43 11.30 -15.00 -24.32
N SER A 44 11.68 -13.81 -23.84
CA SER A 44 13.04 -13.29 -23.90
C SER A 44 13.90 -13.76 -22.72
N ASP A 45 13.35 -14.58 -21.83
CA ASP A 45 14.00 -15.03 -20.58
C ASP A 45 15.36 -15.68 -20.81
N ILE A 46 15.56 -16.28 -21.98
CA ILE A 46 16.76 -17.05 -22.33
C ILE A 46 17.94 -16.13 -22.73
N THR A 47 17.67 -14.88 -23.12
CA THR A 47 18.67 -13.95 -23.69
C THR A 47 18.87 -12.68 -22.86
N MET A 48 18.17 -12.55 -21.73
CA MET A 48 18.23 -11.34 -20.89
C MET A 48 19.55 -11.25 -20.12
N ALA A 49 20.15 -10.06 -20.13
CA ALA A 49 21.35 -9.76 -19.35
C ALA A 49 21.09 -9.95 -17.84
N SER A 50 22.12 -10.42 -17.11
CA SER A 50 22.06 -10.67 -15.66
C SER A 50 21.58 -9.45 -14.85
N SER A 51 21.96 -8.25 -15.27
CA SER A 51 21.52 -6.99 -14.65
C SER A 51 20.01 -6.74 -14.81
N THR A 52 19.44 -7.02 -15.98
CA THR A 52 18.01 -6.87 -16.24
C THR A 52 17.19 -7.87 -15.43
N ASN A 53 17.64 -9.12 -15.33
CA ASN A 53 17.01 -10.12 -14.48
C ASN A 53 17.07 -9.75 -12.99
N THR A 54 18.19 -9.17 -12.53
CA THR A 54 18.32 -8.69 -11.15
C THR A 54 17.35 -7.55 -10.86
N PHE A 55 17.21 -6.60 -11.80
CA PHE A 55 16.28 -5.49 -11.67
C PHE A 55 14.81 -5.95 -11.65
N ILE A 56 14.43 -6.90 -12.50
CA ILE A 56 13.07 -7.47 -12.53
C ILE A 56 12.77 -8.20 -11.22
N ASN A 57 13.70 -9.03 -10.73
CA ASN A 57 13.54 -9.71 -9.43
C ASN A 57 13.40 -8.70 -8.29
N PHE A 58 14.17 -7.62 -8.31
CA PHE A 58 14.04 -6.53 -7.33
C PHE A 58 12.66 -5.86 -7.38
N LEU A 59 12.11 -5.61 -8.58
CA LEU A 59 10.75 -5.05 -8.72
C LEU A 59 9.66 -6.00 -8.24
N VAL A 60 9.80 -7.30 -8.49
CA VAL A 60 8.88 -8.32 -7.96
C VAL A 60 8.97 -8.41 -6.44
N LEU A 61 10.17 -8.33 -5.86
CA LEU A 61 10.34 -8.28 -4.41
C LEU A 61 9.71 -7.02 -3.81
N LEU A 62 9.92 -5.86 -4.45
CA LEU A 62 9.27 -4.61 -4.06
C LEU A 62 7.75 -4.73 -4.05
N ASN A 63 7.15 -5.54 -4.93
CA ASN A 63 5.71 -5.77 -4.93
C ASN A 63 5.19 -6.33 -3.61
N SER A 64 5.93 -7.27 -3.01
CA SER A 64 5.55 -7.83 -1.71
C SER A 64 5.67 -6.79 -0.59
N CYS A 65 6.68 -5.91 -0.66
CA CYS A 65 6.86 -4.79 0.27
C CYS A 65 5.77 -3.72 0.12
N LEU A 66 5.11 -3.63 -1.04
CA LEU A 66 3.97 -2.73 -1.23
C LEU A 66 2.73 -3.22 -0.46
N ASN A 67 2.62 -4.50 -0.09
CA ASN A 67 1.46 -5.01 0.63
C ASN A 67 1.23 -4.27 1.97
N PRO A 68 2.21 -4.18 2.91
CA PRO A 68 2.08 -3.34 4.11
C PRO A 68 1.75 -1.87 3.82
N VAL A 69 2.26 -1.32 2.71
CA VAL A 69 2.00 0.06 2.29
C VAL A 69 0.54 0.22 1.86
N ILE A 70 0.03 -0.71 1.05
CA ILE A 70 -1.38 -0.81 0.66
C ILE A 70 -2.24 -0.89 1.92
N TYR A 71 -1.94 -1.80 2.86
CA TYR A 71 -2.72 -1.93 4.09
C TYR A 71 -2.70 -0.65 4.93
N ALA A 72 -1.52 -0.01 5.07
CA ALA A 72 -1.40 1.26 5.76
C ALA A 72 -2.26 2.34 5.08
N PHE A 73 -2.28 2.46 3.76
CA PHE A 73 -3.05 3.50 3.10
C PHE A 73 -4.56 3.24 3.11
N PHE A 74 -5.00 1.99 2.91
CA PHE A 74 -6.41 1.63 2.79
C PHE A 74 -7.10 1.46 4.14
N TYR A 75 -6.39 1.00 5.17
CA TYR A 75 -6.97 0.67 6.47
C TYR A 75 -6.46 1.62 7.55
N PRO A 76 -7.24 2.64 7.93
CA PRO A 76 -6.90 3.55 9.03
C PRO A 76 -6.64 2.82 10.37
N TRP A 77 -7.35 1.70 10.60
CA TRP A 77 -7.12 0.84 11.76
C TRP A 77 -5.75 0.15 11.71
N PHE A 78 -5.31 -0.32 10.54
CA PHE A 78 -3.97 -0.91 10.38
C PHE A 78 -2.86 0.10 10.73
N ARG A 79 -3.03 1.39 10.41
CA ARG A 79 -2.09 2.44 10.84
C ARG A 79 -1.99 2.56 12.35
N LYS A 80 -3.09 2.41 13.08
CA LYS A 80 -3.09 2.43 14.55
C LYS A 80 -2.32 1.23 15.09
N SER A 81 -2.55 0.04 14.55
CA SER A 81 -1.82 -1.18 14.93
C SER A 81 -0.33 -1.07 14.63
N VAL A 82 0.06 -0.57 13.45
CA VAL A 82 1.47 -0.32 13.10
C VAL A 82 2.11 0.67 14.05
N LYS A 83 1.41 1.76 14.43
CA LYS A 83 1.92 2.72 15.40
C LYS A 83 2.18 2.05 16.75
N LEU A 84 1.27 1.21 17.24
CA LEU A 84 1.46 0.46 18.49
C LEU A 84 2.66 -0.49 18.42
N ILE A 85 2.85 -1.18 17.29
CA ILE A 85 3.98 -2.08 17.05
C ILE A 85 5.31 -1.30 17.02
N VAL A 86 5.38 -0.19 16.28
CA VAL A 86 6.60 0.64 16.15
C VAL A 86 6.94 1.36 17.44
N THR A 87 5.94 1.84 18.19
CA THR A 87 6.16 2.53 19.47
C THR A 87 6.49 1.55 20.61
N LEU A 88 6.45 0.24 20.33
CA LEU A 88 6.73 -0.83 21.29
C LEU A 88 5.89 -0.71 22.59
N GLU A 89 4.72 -0.06 22.53
CA GLU A 89 3.85 0.09 23.70
C GLU A 89 3.30 -1.26 24.18
N MET A 90 3.32 -2.28 23.31
CA MET A 90 3.04 -3.69 23.65
C MET A 90 4.05 -4.28 24.66
N LEU A 91 5.26 -3.73 24.77
CA LEU A 91 6.29 -4.18 25.72
C LEU A 91 6.29 -3.38 27.03
N ARG A 92 5.37 -2.43 27.22
CA ARG A 92 5.33 -1.63 28.45
C ARG A 92 4.84 -2.49 29.63
N PRO A 93 5.61 -2.68 30.73
CA PRO A 93 5.32 -3.67 31.78
C PRO A 93 4.06 -3.41 32.63
N HIS A 94 3.28 -2.37 32.34
CA HIS A 94 2.11 -1.98 33.14
C HIS A 94 0.76 -2.20 32.45
N SER A 95 0.70 -2.86 31.29
CA SER A 95 -0.58 -3.15 30.62
C SER A 95 -1.10 -4.55 30.93
N CYS A 96 -1.53 -4.79 32.17
CA CYS A 96 -2.46 -5.90 32.47
C CYS A 96 -3.91 -5.58 32.06
N GLU A 97 -4.16 -4.48 31.33
CA GLU A 97 -5.49 -4.10 30.83
C GLU A 97 -5.53 -3.93 29.29
N ALA A 98 -4.74 -4.71 28.54
CA ALA A 98 -4.97 -4.90 27.11
C ALA A 98 -5.87 -6.12 26.82
N CYS A 99 -6.71 -6.52 27.77
CA CYS A 99 -7.88 -7.31 27.48
C CYS A 99 -9.02 -6.33 27.16
N VAL A 100 -9.78 -6.62 26.10
CA VAL A 100 -10.96 -5.87 25.61
C VAL A 100 -10.65 -4.71 24.64
N LEU A 101 -10.42 -5.06 23.36
CA LEU A 101 -11.41 -4.86 22.28
C LEU A 101 -10.95 -5.50 20.96
#